data_AF-A0A6I8U2X4-F1
#
_entry.id   AF-A0A6I8U2X4-F1
#
_cell.length_a   1.000
_cell.length_b   1.000
_cell.length_c   1.000
_cell.angle_alpha   90.00
_cell.angle_beta   90.00
_cell.angle_gamma   90.00
#
_symmetry.space_group_name_H-M   'P 1'
#
loop_
_entity.id
_entity.type
_entity.pdbx_description
1 polymer ?
#
loop_
_entity_poly.entity_id
_entity_poly.type
_entity_poly.pdbx_seq_one_letter_code
_entity_poly.pdbx_strand_id
1 'polypeptide(L)'
;MSLKQVFLIVIAVASLNAAPIADSSSATIIHQEYITTNDGYRFEYETSDGQTRREEGKLITDADGTQYMKVASSATLAPMEKPNTAAMELIRMAIILRPLSHL
;
A
#
# COMPACT_ATOMS: atom_id res chain seq x y z
N MET A 1 35.32 -15.16 -20.98
CA MET A 1 34.28 -15.54 -19.99
C MET A 1 33.18 -16.28 -20.73
N SER A 2 32.76 -17.46 -20.28
CA SER A 2 31.71 -18.24 -20.94
C SER A 2 30.33 -17.60 -20.71
N LEU A 3 29.42 -17.70 -21.70
CA LEU A 3 28.06 -17.15 -21.62
C LEU A 3 27.28 -17.64 -20.38
N LYS A 4 27.56 -18.86 -19.93
CA LYS A 4 27.00 -19.45 -18.70
C LYS A 4 27.48 -18.72 -17.43
N GLN A 5 28.73 -18.27 -17.43
CA GLN A 5 29.32 -17.53 -16.31
C GLN A 5 28.76 -16.10 -16.24
N VAL A 6 28.52 -15.47 -17.39
CA VAL A 6 27.84 -14.16 -17.46
C VAL A 6 26.43 -14.26 -16.87
N PHE A 7 25.67 -15.29 -17.24
CA PHE A 7 24.31 -15.50 -16.75
C PHE A 7 24.25 -15.71 -15.23
N LEU A 8 25.18 -16.50 -14.67
CA LEU A 8 25.28 -16.72 -13.23
C LEU A 8 25.63 -15.45 -12.45
N ILE A 9 26.51 -14.61 -13.01
CA ILE A 9 26.89 -13.35 -12.37
C ILE A 9 25.72 -12.35 -12.37
N VAL A 10 24.95 -12.27 -13.45
CA VAL A 10 23.77 -11.38 -13.54
C VAL A 10 22.72 -11.77 -12.50
N ILE A 11 22.44 -13.06 -12.34
CA ILE A 11 21.48 -13.55 -11.34
C ILE A 11 21.97 -13.26 -9.91
N ALA A 12 23.25 -13.51 -9.63
CA ALA A 12 23.84 -13.27 -8.30
C ALA A 12 23.82 -11.78 -7.91
N VAL A 13 24.08 -10.87 -8.86
CA VAL A 13 24.04 -9.42 -8.63
C VAL A 13 22.60 -8.91 -8.46
N ALA A 14 21.64 -9.51 -9.16
CA ALA A 14 20.23 -9.17 -9.01
C ALA A 14 19.69 -9.56 -7.61
N SER A 15 20.09 -10.71 -7.06
CA SER A 15 19.67 -11.14 -5.72
C SER A 15 20.20 -10.27 -4.57
N LEU A 16 21.33 -9.57 -4.76
CA LEU A 16 21.90 -8.67 -3.76
C LEU A 16 21.16 -7.32 -3.66
N ASN A 17 20.34 -6.98 -4.67
CA ASN A 17 19.58 -5.74 -4.75
C ASN A 17 18.07 -5.96 -4.62
N ALA A 18 17.65 -7.17 -4.20
CA ALA A 18 16.27 -7.37 -3.80
C ALA A 18 15.98 -6.36 -2.68
N ALA A 19 15.03 -5.45 -2.92
CA ALA A 19 14.58 -4.51 -1.91
C ALA A 19 14.26 -5.31 -0.64
N PRO A 20 14.62 -4.82 0.56
CA PRO A 20 14.14 -5.45 1.78
C PRO A 20 12.64 -5.61 1.62
N ILE A 21 12.14 -6.85 1.84
CA ILE A 21 10.71 -7.06 2.02
C ILE A 21 10.38 -6.15 3.19
N ALA A 22 9.83 -4.98 2.90
CA ALA A 22 9.33 -4.08 3.90
C ALA A 22 8.34 -4.91 4.68
N ASP A 23 8.66 -5.14 5.96
CA ASP A 23 7.92 -6.06 6.80
C ASP A 23 6.60 -5.38 7.17
N SER A 24 5.69 -5.28 6.20
CA SER A 24 4.33 -4.77 6.39
C SER A 24 3.54 -5.65 7.36
N SER A 25 4.12 -6.79 7.77
CA SER A 25 3.62 -7.67 8.83
C SER A 25 3.93 -7.15 10.25
N SER A 26 4.72 -6.09 10.41
CA SER A 26 5.10 -5.55 11.73
C SER A 26 4.19 -4.44 12.25
N ALA A 27 3.24 -3.95 11.44
CA ALA A 27 2.31 -2.90 11.85
C ALA A 27 1.36 -3.42 12.95
N THR A 28 1.28 -2.68 14.06
CA THR A 28 0.37 -2.98 15.17
C THR A 28 -0.74 -1.95 15.23
N ILE A 29 -1.92 -2.34 15.72
CA ILE A 29 -3.02 -1.41 15.94
C ILE A 29 -2.69 -0.57 17.17
N ILE A 30 -2.64 0.76 17.00
CA ILE A 30 -2.34 1.70 18.09
C ILE A 30 -3.59 2.44 18.59
N HIS A 31 -4.63 2.53 17.75
CA HIS A 31 -5.94 3.04 18.14
C HIS A 31 -7.03 2.23 17.42
N GLN A 32 -8.12 1.95 18.13
CA GLN A 32 -9.30 1.30 17.58
C GLN A 32 -10.54 1.72 18.35
N GLU A 33 -11.58 2.12 17.62
CA GLU A 33 -12.90 2.42 18.16
C GLU A 33 -13.97 1.67 17.36
N TYR A 34 -14.96 1.13 18.06
CA TYR A 34 -16.16 0.55 17.47
C TYR A 34 -17.39 0.98 18.26
N ILE A 35 -18.38 1.56 17.58
CA ILE A 35 -19.62 2.04 18.16
C ILE A 35 -20.78 1.43 17.40
N THR A 36 -21.73 0.85 18.13
CA THR A 36 -23.06 0.50 17.61
C THR A 36 -24.06 1.53 18.08
N THR A 37 -24.98 1.91 17.21
CA THR A 37 -26.15 2.74 17.52
C THR A 37 -27.41 1.97 17.14
N ASN A 38 -28.59 2.44 17.53
CA ASN A 38 -29.85 1.78 17.15
C ASN A 38 -30.03 1.71 15.63
N ASP A 39 -29.54 2.71 14.90
CA ASP A 39 -29.76 2.87 13.46
C ASP A 39 -28.45 2.79 12.66
N GLY A 40 -27.41 2.13 13.18
CA GLY A 40 -26.13 2.11 12.47
C GLY A 40 -24.92 1.70 13.29
N TYR A 41 -23.75 1.87 12.69
CA TYR A 41 -22.46 1.56 13.29
C TYR A 41 -21.38 2.56 12.86
N ARG A 42 -20.30 2.62 13.63
CA ARG A 42 -19.06 3.29 13.24
C ARG A 42 -17.88 2.46 13.72
N PHE A 43 -16.87 2.30 12.88
CA PHE A 43 -15.58 1.78 13.30
C PHE A 43 -14.45 2.62 12.75
N GLU A 44 -13.36 2.68 13.49
CA GLU A 44 -12.10 3.28 13.06
C GLU A 44 -10.91 2.58 13.68
N TYR A 45 -9.79 2.56 12.96
CA TYR A 45 -8.51 2.10 13.49
C TYR A 45 -7.35 2.87 12.87
N GLU A 46 -6.26 2.92 13.62
CA GLU A 46 -4.96 3.45 13.22
C GLU A 46 -3.88 2.43 13.58
N THR A 47 -2.95 2.23 12.65
CA THR A 47 -1.81 1.33 12.81
C THR A 47 -0.51 2.12 12.95
N SER A 48 0.48 1.50 13.61
CA SER A 48 1.79 2.11 13.92
C SER A 48 2.59 2.57 12.70
N ASP A 49 2.25 2.07 11.51
CA ASP A 49 2.84 2.46 10.22
C ASP A 49 2.11 3.65 9.56
N GLY A 50 1.14 4.26 10.24
CA GLY A 50 0.41 5.44 9.77
C GLY A 50 -0.76 5.14 8.83
N GLN A 51 -1.13 3.87 8.63
CA GLN A 51 -2.38 3.55 7.97
C GLN A 51 -3.57 3.88 8.89
N THR A 52 -4.62 4.45 8.32
CA THR A 52 -5.89 4.70 9.02
C THR A 52 -7.06 4.20 8.21
N ARG A 53 -8.11 3.75 8.89
CA ARG A 53 -9.40 3.44 8.27
C ARG A 53 -10.53 3.89 9.18
N ARG A 54 -11.57 4.46 8.59
CA ARG A 54 -12.83 4.80 9.26
C ARG A 54 -14.00 4.46 8.36
N GLU A 55 -15.07 3.94 8.95
CA GLU A 55 -16.31 3.64 8.26
C GLU A 55 -17.50 3.88 9.18
N GLU A 56 -18.59 4.39 8.60
CA GLU A 56 -19.83 4.70 9.30
C GLU A 56 -21.02 4.29 8.44
N GLY A 57 -21.87 3.41 8.98
CA GLY A 57 -23.12 3.00 8.37
C GLY A 57 -24.31 3.62 9.11
N LYS A 58 -25.26 4.21 8.38
CA LYS A 58 -26.53 4.71 8.91
C LYS A 58 -27.72 4.15 8.16
N LEU A 59 -28.71 3.65 8.87
CA LEU A 59 -29.99 3.28 8.32
C LEU A 59 -30.74 4.55 7.93
N ILE A 60 -31.10 4.66 6.66
CA ILE A 60 -31.86 5.77 6.10
C ILE A 60 -33.18 5.21 5.58
N THR A 61 -34.26 5.94 5.83
CA THR A 61 -35.56 5.70 5.20
C THR A 61 -35.77 6.81 4.18
N ASP A 62 -36.03 6.47 2.92
CA ASP A 62 -36.36 7.47 1.90
C ASP A 62 -37.84 7.92 1.96
N ALA A 63 -38.20 8.81 1.04
CA ALA A 63 -39.55 9.37 0.94
C ALA A 63 -40.61 8.30 0.63
N ASP A 64 -40.22 7.18 0.02
CA ASP A 64 -41.11 6.07 -0.33
C ASP A 64 -41.21 5.04 0.82
N GLY A 65 -40.53 5.29 1.94
CA GLY A 65 -40.51 4.40 3.10
C GLY A 65 -39.53 3.22 2.95
N THR A 66 -38.70 3.21 1.91
CA THR A 66 -37.69 2.17 1.71
C THR A 66 -36.51 2.41 2.64
N GLN A 67 -36.11 1.37 3.36
CA GLN A 67 -34.97 1.42 4.27
C GLN A 67 -33.72 0.86 3.61
N TYR A 68 -32.61 1.58 3.72
CA TYR A 68 -31.29 1.14 3.25
C TYR A 68 -30.17 1.66 4.14
N MET A 69 -29.04 0.96 4.13
CA MET A 69 -27.85 1.39 4.86
C MET A 69 -27.01 2.32 3.97
N LYS A 70 -26.84 3.57 4.40
CA LYS A 70 -25.89 4.51 3.80
C LYS A 70 -24.53 4.35 4.48
N VAL A 71 -23.53 3.93 3.72
CA VAL A 71 -22.16 3.69 4.22
C VAL A 71 -21.21 4.76 3.70
N ALA A 72 -20.43 5.36 4.60
CA ALA A 72 -19.35 6.28 4.28
C ALA A 72 -18.04 5.74 4.85
N SER A 73 -16.98 5.71 4.03
CA SER A 73 -15.67 5.20 4.43
C SER A 73 -14.52 6.11 3.99
N SER A 74 -13.47 6.17 4.79
CA SER A 74 -12.20 6.82 4.46
C SER A 74 -11.03 5.93 4.88
N ALA A 75 -9.96 5.92 4.09
CA ALA A 75 -8.74 5.21 4.42
C ALA A 75 -7.51 6.00 3.96
N THR A 76 -6.45 5.97 4.77
CA THR A 76 -5.13 6.48 4.43
C THR A 76 -4.16 5.32 4.41
N LEU A 77 -3.39 5.20 3.33
CA LEU A 77 -2.34 4.21 3.24
C LEU A 77 -1.13 4.65 4.07
N ALA A 78 -0.44 3.68 4.67
CA ALA A 78 0.86 3.91 5.27
C ALA A 78 1.78 4.60 4.25
N PRO A 79 2.66 5.53 4.69
CA PRO A 79 3.63 6.14 3.81
C PRO A 79 4.43 5.07 3.08
N MET A 80 4.55 5.18 1.76
CA MET A 80 5.48 4.33 1.02
C MET A 80 6.88 4.57 1.56
N GLU A 81 7.53 3.52 2.06
CA GLU A 81 8.93 3.61 2.48
C GLU A 81 9.75 4.14 1.30
N LYS A 82 10.48 5.24 1.52
CA LYS A 82 11.20 5.93 0.45
C LYS A 82 12.22 4.96 -0.15
N PRO A 83 12.31 4.83 -1.48
CA PRO A 83 13.29 3.95 -2.08
C PRO A 83 14.67 4.34 -1.56
N ASN A 84 15.41 3.35 -1.06
CA ASN A 84 16.76 3.58 -0.57
C ASN A 84 17.65 4.17 -1.68
N THR A 85 18.76 4.79 -1.31
CA THR A 85 19.64 5.50 -2.26
C THR A 85 20.10 4.60 -3.41
N ALA A 86 20.28 3.29 -3.17
CA ALA A 86 20.64 2.32 -4.20
C ALA A 86 19.51 2.07 -5.21
N ALA A 87 18.27 1.90 -4.73
CA ALA A 87 17.09 1.78 -5.58
C ALA A 87 16.86 3.05 -6.42
N MET A 88 17.14 4.22 -5.85
CA MET A 88 17.07 5.50 -6.57
C MET A 88 18.09 5.59 -7.72
N GLU A 89 19.32 5.12 -7.51
CA GLU A 89 20.37 5.08 -8.54
C GLU A 89 20.03 4.08 -9.66
N LEU A 90 19.47 2.92 -9.32
CA LEU A 90 19.00 1.95 -10.32
C LEU A 90 17.83 2.48 -11.15
N ILE A 91 16.89 3.21 -10.54
CA ILE A 91 15.82 3.90 -11.26
C ILE A 91 16.40 4.97 -12.20
N ARG A 92 17.39 5.75 -11.74
CA ARG A 92 18.08 6.74 -12.57
C ARG A 92 18.78 6.09 -13.76
N MET A 93 19.52 5.00 -13.55
CA MET A 93 20.18 4.26 -14.64
C MET A 93 19.16 3.64 -15.61
N ALA A 94 18.05 3.09 -15.11
CA ALA A 94 16.99 2.49 -15.95
C ALA A 94 16.23 3.52 -16.80
N ILE A 95 16.06 4.74 -16.30
CA ILE A 95 15.47 5.85 -17.07
C ILE A 95 16.43 6.34 -18.15
N ILE A 96 17.72 6.46 -17.84
CA ILE A 96 18.78 6.88 -18.78
C ILE A 96 19.00 5.82 -19.88
N LEU A 97 18.76 4.54 -19.59
CA LEU A 97 18.92 3.43 -20.54
C LEU A 97 17.66 3.13 -21.38
N ARG A 98 16.59 3.92 -21.32
CA ARG A 98 15.46 3.77 -22.27
C ARG A 98 15.98 4.08 -23.69
N PRO A 99 16.02 3.11 -24.61
CA PRO A 99 16.40 3.40 -25.98
C PRO A 99 15.32 4.28 -26.61
N LEU A 100 15.77 5.40 -27.18
CA LEU A 100 15.06 6.26 -28.10
C LEU A 100 14.55 5.38 -29.28
N SER A 101 13.40 4.74 -29.10
CA SER A 101 12.84 3.77 -30.06
C SER A 101 11.48 4.24 -30.57
N HIS A 102 11.35 5.54 -30.81
CA HIS A 102 10.36 6.12 -31.72
C HIS A 102 10.92 7.44 -32.27
N LEU A 103 11.73 7.33 -33.32
CA LEU A 103 11.95 8.36 -34.36
C LEU A 103 12.05 7.63 -35.70
#